data_AF-A0A842LP23-F1
#
_entry.id   AF-A0A842LP23-F1
#
_cell.length_a   1.000
_cell.length_b   1.000
_cell.length_c   1.000
_cell.angle_alpha   90.00
_cell.angle_beta   90.00
_cell.angle_gamma   90.00
#
_symmetry.space_group_name_H-M   'P 1'
#
loop_
_entity.id
_entity.type
_entity.pdbx_description
1 polymer ?
#
loop_
_entity_poly.entity_id
_entity_poly.type
_entity_poly.pdbx_seq_one_letter_code
_entity_poly.pdbx_strand_id
1 'polypeptide(L)'
;MNETVREYLDGLEFLKPQVSGPMEVIPVRAPGGSLSYLTLSEAMEREVLWIGEVDESGSVPQVRAVNRSSEPVLIIDGEELEGGKQNRVVNATVLLPEESGTIIPVSCVEQARWSYTSKEFRDPGRVAAPNVRLTKTRTVTENLEGMAGPILDSGSEQAPEDRAVEFYRSNQGIVWDEVNRLHRRTGTESGTWALGDAYMKEADKLNKFKRPFKPVKDQKGVLVAINGTIAGLEFVSRTEAYRRLHDRIIGSYAIEAMLHERVG
;
A
#
# COMPACT_ATOMS: atom_id res chain seq x y z
N MET A 1 7.18 -7.61 -23.26
CA MET A 1 7.79 -7.68 -21.91
C MET A 1 9.29 -7.59 -22.08
N ASN A 2 9.94 -6.66 -21.36
CA ASN A 2 11.39 -6.45 -21.38
C ASN A 2 12.12 -7.75 -20.93
N GLU A 3 13.23 -8.11 -21.56
CA GLU A 3 14.02 -9.31 -21.30
C GLU A 3 14.49 -9.38 -19.85
N THR A 4 14.95 -8.26 -19.28
CA THR A 4 15.36 -8.17 -17.87
C THR A 4 14.20 -8.48 -16.91
N VAL A 5 12.99 -8.06 -17.24
CA VAL A 5 11.80 -8.34 -16.42
C VAL A 5 11.46 -9.83 -16.49
N ARG A 6 11.58 -10.43 -17.68
CA ARG A 6 11.35 -11.88 -17.85
C ARG A 6 12.35 -12.69 -17.03
N GLU A 7 13.64 -12.42 -17.18
CA GLU A 7 14.70 -13.12 -16.45
C GLU A 7 14.51 -13.03 -14.93
N TYR A 8 14.11 -11.86 -14.43
CA TYR A 8 13.82 -11.68 -13.02
C TYR A 8 12.63 -12.53 -12.56
N LEU A 9 11.55 -12.57 -13.34
CA LEU A 9 10.36 -13.37 -13.04
C LEU A 9 10.63 -14.88 -13.15
N ASP A 10 11.48 -15.30 -14.09
CA ASP A 10 11.92 -16.70 -14.25
C ASP A 10 12.78 -17.15 -13.06
N GLY A 11 13.42 -16.21 -12.36
CA GLY A 11 14.20 -16.47 -11.14
C GLY A 11 13.37 -16.60 -9.86
N LEU A 12 12.03 -16.54 -9.92
CA LEU A 12 11.17 -16.70 -8.75
C LEU A 12 11.06 -18.16 -8.32
N GLU A 13 11.30 -18.42 -7.04
CA GLU A 13 11.10 -19.73 -6.41
C GLU A 13 9.87 -19.71 -5.50
N PHE A 14 8.88 -20.55 -5.82
CA PHE A 14 7.67 -20.72 -5.03
C PHE A 14 7.86 -21.85 -4.01
N LEU A 15 7.76 -21.52 -2.73
CA LEU A 15 8.02 -22.44 -1.62
C LEU A 15 6.75 -23.16 -1.15
N LYS A 16 6.89 -24.02 -0.14
CA LYS A 16 5.76 -24.77 0.42
C LYS A 16 4.66 -23.82 0.91
N PRO A 17 3.39 -24.02 0.48
CA PRO A 17 2.29 -23.18 0.90
C PRO A 17 1.98 -23.30 2.39
N GLN A 18 1.46 -22.21 2.94
CA GLN A 18 0.92 -22.08 4.27
C GLN A 18 -0.56 -21.72 4.11
N VAL A 19 -1.46 -22.38 4.85
CA VAL A 19 -2.91 -22.26 4.63
C VAL A 19 -3.63 -21.93 5.93
N SER A 20 -4.61 -21.03 5.86
CA SER A 20 -5.57 -20.75 6.94
C SER A 20 -6.92 -20.38 6.32
N GLY A 21 -7.96 -21.14 6.65
CA GLY A 21 -9.30 -20.92 6.08
C GLY A 21 -9.26 -20.93 4.54
N PRO A 22 -9.88 -19.95 3.86
CA PRO A 22 -9.88 -19.87 2.40
C PRO A 22 -8.58 -19.30 1.81
N MET A 23 -7.61 -18.90 2.64
CA MET A 23 -6.39 -18.24 2.19
C MET A 23 -5.20 -19.19 2.19
N GLU A 24 -4.53 -19.25 1.04
CA GLU A 24 -3.25 -19.91 0.83
C GLU A 24 -2.18 -18.87 0.54
N VAL A 25 -1.05 -18.99 1.23
CA VAL A 25 0.12 -18.12 1.08
C VAL A 25 1.29 -18.98 0.68
N ILE A 26 1.81 -18.73 -0.51
CA ILE A 26 3.00 -19.37 -1.05
C ILE A 26 4.16 -18.37 -0.87
N PRO A 27 5.11 -18.63 0.04
CA PRO A 27 6.30 -17.79 0.17
C PRO A 27 7.10 -17.79 -1.13
N VAL A 28 7.58 -16.62 -1.54
CA VAL A 28 8.37 -16.45 -2.77
C VAL A 28 9.79 -16.01 -2.39
N ARG A 29 10.79 -16.73 -2.92
CA ARG A 29 12.14 -16.18 -3.04
C ARG A 29 12.28 -15.55 -4.42
N ALA A 30 12.94 -14.40 -4.44
CA ALA A 30 13.24 -13.68 -5.66
C ALA A 30 14.75 -13.45 -5.79
N PRO A 31 15.26 -13.18 -7.00
CA PRO A 31 16.64 -12.74 -7.17
C PRO A 31 17.00 -11.56 -6.26
N GLY A 32 18.29 -11.41 -5.93
CA GLY A 32 18.79 -10.27 -5.15
C GLY A 32 18.68 -8.96 -5.90
N GLY A 33 18.40 -7.87 -5.19
CA GLY A 33 18.74 -6.52 -5.65
C GLY A 33 19.93 -5.99 -4.87
N SER A 34 20.76 -5.15 -5.52
CA SER A 34 21.91 -4.50 -4.90
C SER A 34 21.57 -3.19 -4.19
N LEU A 35 20.37 -2.65 -4.42
CA LEU A 35 19.96 -1.35 -3.87
C LEU A 35 19.61 -1.46 -2.38
N SER A 36 20.30 -0.68 -1.55
CA SER A 36 19.88 -0.45 -0.16
C SER A 36 18.79 0.61 -0.11
N TYR A 37 17.85 0.43 0.81
CA TYR A 37 16.76 1.34 1.14
C TYR A 37 16.16 0.96 2.49
N LEU A 38 15.50 1.93 3.12
CA LEU A 38 14.65 1.75 4.30
C LEU A 38 13.21 1.49 3.85
N THR A 39 12.43 0.72 4.61
CA THR A 39 10.97 0.75 4.45
C THR A 39 10.36 2.01 5.09
N LEU A 40 9.10 2.33 4.76
CA LEU A 40 8.30 3.37 5.44
C LEU A 40 8.44 3.27 6.97
N SER A 41 8.18 2.09 7.53
CA SER A 41 8.23 1.84 8.97
C SER A 41 9.63 2.11 9.52
N GLU A 42 10.68 1.60 8.87
CA GLU A 42 12.05 1.76 9.35
C GLU A 42 12.49 3.23 9.32
N ALA A 43 12.09 3.98 8.29
CA ALA A 43 12.44 5.39 8.16
C ALA A 43 11.69 6.27 9.18
N MET A 44 10.41 5.95 9.47
CA MET A 44 9.65 6.62 10.53
C MET A 44 10.14 6.25 11.93
N GLU A 45 10.44 4.97 12.20
CA GLU A 45 11.02 4.50 13.48
C GLU A 45 12.36 5.18 13.80
N ARG A 46 13.15 5.51 12.77
CA ARG A 46 14.43 6.22 12.89
C ARG A 46 14.28 7.75 12.92
N GLU A 47 13.06 8.28 12.82
CA GLU A 47 12.77 9.71 12.75
C GLU A 47 13.49 10.44 11.58
N VAL A 48 13.80 9.70 10.50
CA VAL A 48 14.45 10.24 9.29
C VAL A 48 13.47 10.47 8.14
N LEU A 49 12.22 10.07 8.28
CA LEU A 49 11.14 10.36 7.34
C LEU A 49 10.06 11.21 8.02
N TRP A 50 9.72 12.32 7.38
CA TRP A 50 8.58 13.14 7.77
C TRP A 50 7.52 13.11 6.67
N ILE A 51 6.25 12.95 7.02
CA ILE A 51 5.14 13.06 6.08
C ILE A 51 4.06 13.97 6.69
N GLY A 52 3.60 14.96 5.93
CA GLY A 52 2.57 15.90 6.35
C GLY A 52 1.70 16.38 5.19
N GLU A 53 0.68 17.17 5.52
CA GLU A 53 -0.11 17.88 4.50
C GLU A 53 0.82 18.85 3.72
N VAL A 54 0.49 19.11 2.45
CA VAL A 54 1.31 20.00 1.59
C VAL A 54 1.28 21.45 2.09
N ASP A 55 0.16 21.86 2.69
CA ASP A 55 -0.03 23.16 3.34
C ASP A 55 -1.03 23.05 4.51
N GLU A 56 -1.25 24.13 5.25
CA GLU A 56 -2.16 24.16 6.40
C GLU A 56 -3.63 23.91 6.02
N SER A 57 -4.02 24.23 4.78
CA SER A 57 -5.36 23.99 4.25
C SER A 57 -5.60 22.51 3.96
N GLY A 58 -4.54 21.72 3.78
CA GLY A 58 -4.60 20.31 3.42
C GLY A 58 -5.10 20.13 2.00
N SER A 59 -4.46 19.25 1.23
CA SER A 59 -4.82 19.05 -0.18
C SER A 59 -4.97 17.58 -0.49
N VAL A 60 -6.18 17.17 -0.89
CA VAL A 60 -6.38 15.87 -1.56
C VAL A 60 -6.24 16.13 -3.05
N PRO A 61 -5.40 15.39 -3.79
CA PRO A 61 -4.96 14.01 -3.51
C PRO A 61 -3.46 13.86 -3.14
N GLN A 62 -2.90 14.72 -2.28
CA GLN A 62 -1.44 14.79 -2.12
C GLN A 62 -0.94 14.98 -0.68
N VAL A 63 0.21 14.39 -0.38
CA VAL A 63 0.96 14.64 0.87
C VAL A 63 2.41 14.95 0.53
N ARG A 64 3.09 15.68 1.41
CA ARG A 64 4.53 15.93 1.28
C ARG A 64 5.29 14.92 2.14
N ALA A 65 6.20 14.17 1.53
CA ALA A 65 7.16 13.32 2.21
C ALA A 65 8.56 13.92 2.10
N VAL A 66 9.32 13.87 3.19
CA VAL A 66 10.70 14.38 3.29
C VAL A 66 11.57 13.30 3.89
N ASN A 67 12.46 12.74 3.07
CA ASN A 67 13.49 11.79 3.49
C ASN A 67 14.76 12.56 3.86
N ARG A 68 15.17 12.46 5.12
CA ARG A 68 16.40 13.06 5.66
C ARG A 68 17.52 12.05 5.86
N SER A 69 17.30 10.80 5.48
CA SER A 69 18.34 9.77 5.55
C SER A 69 19.24 9.80 4.32
N SER A 70 20.41 9.19 4.47
CA SER A 70 21.37 8.94 3.37
C SER A 70 21.03 7.69 2.56
N GLU A 71 19.84 7.11 2.73
CA GLU A 71 19.33 5.96 1.98
C GLU A 71 17.97 6.28 1.36
N PRO A 72 17.62 5.71 0.20
CA PRO A 72 16.25 5.79 -0.30
C PRO A 72 15.24 5.18 0.67
N VAL A 73 14.00 5.65 0.63
CA VAL A 73 12.87 5.10 1.41
C VAL A 73 11.84 4.50 0.47
N LEU A 74 11.57 3.21 0.63
CA LEU A 74 10.51 2.49 -0.08
C LEU A 74 9.19 2.64 0.68
N ILE A 75 8.21 3.23 0.00
CA ILE A 75 6.82 3.33 0.43
C ILE A 75 5.99 2.55 -0.58
N ILE A 76 5.33 1.47 -0.14
CA ILE A 76 4.63 0.58 -1.06
C ILE A 76 3.18 1.01 -1.30
N ASP A 77 2.67 0.62 -2.45
CA ASP A 77 1.28 0.84 -2.81
C ASP A 77 0.33 0.30 -1.73
N GLY A 78 -0.59 1.16 -1.28
CA GLY A 78 -1.59 0.75 -0.31
C GLY A 78 -1.18 0.92 1.16
N GLU A 79 0.03 1.37 1.48
CA GLU A 79 0.36 1.72 2.87
C GLU A 79 -0.55 2.84 3.38
N GLU A 80 -1.10 2.64 4.58
CA GLU A 80 -1.94 3.63 5.26
C GLU A 80 -1.06 4.65 5.99
N LEU A 81 -1.47 5.91 5.94
CA LEU A 81 -0.90 7.04 6.65
C LEU A 81 -2.00 7.61 7.55
N GLU A 82 -1.82 7.52 8.86
CA GLU A 82 -2.83 7.93 9.84
C GLU A 82 -2.50 9.31 10.42
N GLY A 83 -3.49 10.19 10.58
CA GLY A 83 -3.26 11.56 11.06
C GLY A 83 -3.78 12.62 10.10
N GLY A 84 -3.08 13.77 10.04
CA GLY A 84 -3.45 14.89 9.16
C GLY A 84 -4.89 15.35 9.37
N LYS A 85 -5.54 15.84 8.32
CA LYS A 85 -6.99 16.14 8.35
C LYS A 85 -7.87 14.91 8.17
N GLN A 86 -7.35 13.88 7.52
CA GLN A 86 -7.96 12.58 7.24
C GLN A 86 -6.86 11.54 7.05
N ASN A 87 -7.15 10.28 7.38
CA ASN A 87 -6.25 9.18 7.05
C ASN A 87 -6.16 8.99 5.53
N ARG A 88 -4.97 8.63 5.06
CA ARG A 88 -4.64 8.47 3.64
C ARG A 88 -4.15 7.05 3.36
N VAL A 89 -4.27 6.64 2.11
CA VAL A 89 -3.56 5.49 1.55
C VAL A 89 -2.72 5.93 0.36
N VAL A 90 -1.49 5.43 0.26
CA VAL A 90 -0.58 5.74 -0.85
C VAL A 90 -1.08 5.10 -2.15
N ASN A 91 -1.06 5.85 -3.26
CA ASN A 91 -1.64 5.43 -4.55
C ASN A 91 -0.68 4.66 -5.48
N ALA A 92 0.62 4.70 -5.22
CA ALA A 92 1.63 4.01 -6.01
C ALA A 92 2.83 3.63 -5.13
N THR A 93 3.61 2.64 -5.56
CA THR A 93 4.89 2.36 -4.90
C THR A 93 5.88 3.46 -5.26
N VAL A 94 6.45 4.13 -4.24
CA VAL A 94 7.41 5.22 -4.38
C VAL A 94 8.72 4.81 -3.73
N LEU A 95 9.81 5.00 -4.47
CA LEU A 95 11.15 4.96 -3.92
C LEU A 95 11.64 6.41 -3.78
N LEU A 96 11.52 6.96 -2.58
CA LEU A 96 11.85 8.33 -2.26
C LEU A 96 13.39 8.46 -2.11
N PRO A 97 14.08 9.27 -2.93
CA PRO A 97 15.54 9.41 -2.85
C PRO A 97 16.02 9.88 -1.47
N GLU A 98 17.28 9.59 -1.15
CA GLU A 98 17.98 10.17 0.00
C GLU A 98 17.92 11.70 -0.01
N GLU A 99 17.89 12.31 1.18
CA GLU A 99 17.96 13.77 1.37
C GLU A 99 17.02 14.60 0.47
N SER A 100 15.81 14.08 0.22
CA SER A 100 14.86 14.65 -0.74
C SER A 100 13.49 14.93 -0.14
N GLY A 101 12.76 15.84 -0.80
CA GLY A 101 11.32 16.07 -0.56
C GLY A 101 10.54 15.74 -1.82
N THR A 102 9.38 15.08 -1.70
CA THR A 102 8.53 14.72 -2.84
C THR A 102 7.06 14.77 -2.44
N ILE A 103 6.22 15.19 -3.40
CA ILE A 103 4.78 15.09 -3.27
C ILE A 103 4.33 13.68 -3.67
N ILE A 104 3.64 12.99 -2.77
CA ILE A 104 3.19 11.62 -2.97
C ILE A 104 1.67 11.62 -3.22
N PRO A 105 1.20 10.93 -4.28
CA PRO A 105 -0.22 10.78 -4.56
C PRO A 105 -0.89 9.85 -3.54
N VAL A 106 -2.02 10.28 -2.99
CA VAL A 106 -2.77 9.54 -1.99
C VAL A 106 -4.27 9.58 -2.24
N SER A 107 -5.01 8.69 -1.59
CA SER A 107 -6.47 8.73 -1.49
C SER A 107 -6.90 8.82 -0.03
N CYS A 108 -7.96 9.56 0.29
CA CYS A 108 -8.55 9.53 1.63
C CYS A 108 -9.15 8.16 1.91
N VAL A 109 -8.95 7.66 3.12
CA VAL A 109 -9.59 6.44 3.62
C VAL A 109 -10.37 6.70 4.91
N GLU A 110 -10.79 7.95 5.10
CA GLU A 110 -11.62 8.42 6.20
C GLU A 110 -12.54 9.52 5.64
N GLN A 111 -13.86 9.38 5.82
CA GLN A 111 -14.86 10.17 5.09
C GLN A 111 -15.40 11.35 5.89
N ALA A 112 -15.68 11.14 7.18
CA ALA A 112 -16.47 12.08 7.96
C ALA A 112 -15.63 12.99 8.88
N ARG A 113 -14.31 13.04 8.69
CA ARG A 113 -13.39 13.96 9.38
C ARG A 113 -12.78 14.92 8.38
N TRP A 114 -12.68 16.20 8.74
CA TRP A 114 -11.83 17.18 8.04
C TRP A 114 -11.25 18.18 9.05
N SER A 115 -10.48 17.65 9.98
CA SER A 115 -9.86 18.40 11.08
C SER A 115 -8.59 17.70 11.52
N TYR A 116 -7.59 18.49 11.94
CA TYR A 116 -6.31 17.93 12.36
C TYR A 116 -6.45 17.08 13.63
N THR A 117 -5.97 15.85 13.57
CA THR A 117 -5.65 15.04 14.76
C THR A 117 -4.16 15.11 15.09
N SER A 118 -3.32 15.29 14.08
CA SER A 118 -1.88 15.52 14.17
C SER A 118 -1.41 16.34 12.96
N LYS A 119 -0.31 17.09 13.10
CA LYS A 119 0.32 17.79 11.96
C LYS A 119 1.09 16.85 11.04
N GLU A 120 1.47 15.69 11.56
CA GLU A 120 2.29 14.69 10.88
C GLU A 120 1.52 13.39 10.74
N PHE A 121 1.72 12.69 9.63
CA PHE A 121 1.21 11.34 9.44
C PHE A 121 2.10 10.33 10.15
N ARG A 122 1.48 9.30 10.72
CA ARG A 122 2.16 8.14 11.32
C ARG A 122 1.91 6.87 10.51
N ASP A 123 2.84 5.93 10.57
CA ASP A 123 2.66 4.58 10.06
C ASP A 123 1.87 3.74 11.10
N PRO A 124 0.65 3.30 10.79
CA PRO A 124 -0.12 2.46 11.68
C PRO A 124 0.12 0.95 11.45
N GLY A 125 1.08 0.58 10.61
CA GLY A 125 1.44 -0.81 10.31
C GLY A 125 0.43 -1.53 9.42
N ARG A 126 -0.37 -0.80 8.64
CA ARG A 126 -1.43 -1.37 7.78
C ARG A 126 -1.18 -1.13 6.29
N VAL A 127 -1.66 -2.07 5.48
CA VAL A 127 -1.79 -1.94 4.02
C VAL A 127 -3.27 -2.14 3.70
N ALA A 128 -3.83 -1.32 2.82
CA ALA A 128 -5.22 -1.42 2.43
C ALA A 128 -5.55 -2.76 1.77
N ALA A 129 -6.77 -3.25 1.97
CA ALA A 129 -7.20 -4.54 1.44
C ALA A 129 -7.08 -4.58 -0.10
N PRO A 130 -6.82 -5.74 -0.72
CA PRO A 130 -6.66 -5.89 -2.17
C PRO A 130 -7.73 -5.19 -2.98
N ASN A 131 -9.02 -5.28 -2.62
CA ASN A 131 -10.09 -4.62 -3.37
C ASN A 131 -9.98 -3.09 -3.37
N VAL A 132 -9.57 -2.48 -2.25
CA VAL A 132 -9.29 -1.03 -2.19
C VAL A 132 -8.12 -0.69 -3.13
N ARG A 133 -7.06 -1.50 -3.13
CA ARG A 133 -5.86 -1.30 -3.97
C ARG A 133 -6.13 -1.53 -5.45
N LEU A 134 -6.90 -2.56 -5.81
CA LEU A 134 -7.26 -2.90 -7.18
C LEU A 134 -8.14 -1.82 -7.80
N THR A 135 -9.15 -1.36 -7.07
CA THR A 135 -10.01 -0.24 -7.50
C THR A 135 -9.19 1.02 -7.72
N LYS A 136 -8.33 1.36 -6.76
CA LYS A 136 -7.42 2.51 -6.86
C LYS A 136 -6.48 2.39 -8.06
N THR A 137 -5.81 1.25 -8.21
CA THR A 137 -4.90 0.95 -9.33
C THR A 137 -5.62 1.03 -10.67
N ARG A 138 -6.83 0.47 -10.77
CA ARG A 138 -7.63 0.54 -12.00
C ARG A 138 -7.90 1.98 -12.41
N THR A 139 -8.30 2.84 -11.47
CA THR A 139 -8.56 4.25 -11.77
C THR A 139 -7.30 5.03 -12.12
N VAL A 140 -6.15 4.67 -11.52
CA VAL A 140 -4.83 5.20 -11.90
C VAL A 140 -4.47 4.77 -13.33
N THR A 141 -4.66 3.51 -13.69
CA THR A 141 -4.42 3.00 -15.04
C THR A 141 -5.33 3.68 -16.07
N GLU A 142 -6.62 3.85 -15.76
CA GLU A 142 -7.57 4.59 -16.62
C GLU A 142 -7.12 6.05 -16.82
N ASN A 143 -6.58 6.71 -15.78
CA ASN A 143 -6.00 8.06 -15.91
C ASN A 143 -4.73 8.07 -16.78
N LEU A 144 -3.83 7.09 -16.59
CA LEU A 144 -2.63 6.93 -17.41
C LEU A 144 -2.97 6.69 -18.89
N GLU A 145 -3.96 5.85 -19.18
CA GLU A 145 -4.43 5.56 -20.54
C GLU A 145 -5.17 6.76 -21.16
N GLY A 146 -5.99 7.47 -20.39
CA GLY A 146 -6.69 8.68 -20.85
C GLY A 146 -5.75 9.85 -21.14
N MET A 147 -4.59 9.89 -20.48
CA MET A 147 -3.53 10.88 -20.70
C MET A 147 -2.46 10.40 -21.71
N ALA A 148 -2.57 9.18 -22.25
CA ALA A 148 -1.62 8.61 -23.22
C ALA A 148 -1.78 9.21 -24.63
N GLY A 149 -1.51 10.51 -24.76
CA GLY A 149 -0.86 11.05 -25.95
C GLY A 149 0.66 10.77 -25.90
N PRO A 150 1.42 11.01 -26.99
CA PRO A 150 2.86 10.76 -26.99
C PRO A 150 3.53 11.49 -25.82
N ILE A 151 4.26 10.75 -24.98
CA ILE A 151 5.29 11.30 -24.09
C ILE A 151 6.47 11.72 -24.99
N LEU A 152 6.22 12.66 -25.90
CA LEU A 152 7.20 13.26 -26.78
C LEU A 152 6.82 14.73 -26.90
N ASP A 153 7.51 15.54 -26.10
CA ASP A 153 7.77 16.94 -26.42
C ASP A 153 6.55 17.87 -26.59
N SER A 154 5.52 17.71 -25.75
CA SER A 154 4.59 18.82 -25.50
C SER A 154 5.18 19.66 -24.36
N GLY A 155 5.77 20.81 -24.68
CA GLY A 155 6.37 21.77 -23.75
C GLY A 155 5.43 22.36 -22.70
N SER A 156 4.82 21.52 -21.87
CA SER A 156 4.03 21.93 -20.70
C SER A 156 4.99 22.43 -19.62
N GLU A 157 4.86 23.69 -19.24
CA GLU A 157 5.62 24.37 -18.17
C GLU A 157 5.34 23.83 -16.74
N GLN A 158 4.63 22.70 -16.60
CA GLN A 158 4.28 22.12 -15.31
C GLN A 158 5.44 21.33 -14.73
N ALA A 159 5.68 21.52 -13.42
CA ALA A 159 6.74 20.83 -12.72
C ALA A 159 6.52 19.30 -12.79
N PRO A 160 7.58 18.48 -12.95
CA PRO A 160 7.46 17.03 -13.06
C PRO A 160 6.67 16.36 -11.93
N GLU A 161 6.70 16.95 -10.73
CA GLU A 161 5.98 16.50 -9.54
C GLU A 161 4.45 16.67 -9.65
N ASP A 162 3.97 17.77 -10.25
CA ASP A 162 2.54 18.03 -10.45
C ASP A 162 1.93 17.01 -11.44
N ARG A 163 2.71 16.63 -12.45
CA ARG A 163 2.31 15.60 -13.42
C ARG A 163 2.15 14.22 -12.77
N ALA A 164 3.09 13.80 -11.92
CA ALA A 164 2.98 12.51 -11.24
C ALA A 164 1.72 12.43 -10.36
N VAL A 165 1.38 13.52 -9.66
CA VAL A 165 0.15 13.58 -8.84
C VAL A 165 -1.11 13.41 -9.70
N GLU A 166 -1.14 13.99 -10.90
CA GLU A 166 -2.25 13.85 -11.84
C GLU A 166 -2.36 12.42 -12.39
N PHE A 167 -1.24 11.84 -12.85
CA PHE A 167 -1.18 10.49 -13.40
C PHE A 167 -1.55 9.40 -12.39
N TYR A 168 -1.17 9.58 -11.13
CA TYR A 168 -1.40 8.61 -10.05
C TYR A 168 -2.57 8.99 -9.14
N ARG A 169 -3.44 9.90 -9.60
CA ARG A 169 -4.69 10.20 -8.93
C ARG A 169 -5.64 9.01 -9.04
N SER A 170 -6.32 8.69 -7.94
CA SER A 170 -7.40 7.71 -7.92
C SER A 170 -8.75 8.40 -7.81
N ASN A 171 -9.84 7.69 -8.16
CA ASN A 171 -11.18 8.19 -7.90
C ASN A 171 -11.55 8.04 -6.42
N GLN A 172 -11.55 9.17 -5.71
CA GLN A 172 -11.83 9.24 -4.28
C GLN A 172 -13.18 8.61 -3.88
N GLY A 173 -14.22 8.78 -4.69
CA GLY A 173 -15.54 8.22 -4.41
C GLY A 173 -15.53 6.69 -4.40
N ILE A 174 -14.83 6.08 -5.37
CA ILE A 174 -14.78 4.62 -5.48
C ILE A 174 -13.91 4.01 -4.38
N VAL A 175 -12.84 4.70 -3.95
CA VAL A 175 -12.06 4.30 -2.76
C VAL A 175 -12.95 4.29 -1.52
N TRP A 176 -13.79 5.32 -1.35
CA TRP A 176 -14.75 5.38 -0.24
C TRP A 176 -15.82 4.30 -0.31
N ASP A 177 -16.31 3.95 -1.49
CA ASP A 177 -17.26 2.85 -1.66
C ASP A 177 -16.68 1.51 -1.21
N GLU A 178 -15.40 1.26 -1.49
CA GLU A 178 -14.70 0.06 -1.04
C GLU A 178 -14.43 0.06 0.48
N VAL A 179 -14.08 1.19 1.07
CA VAL A 179 -13.99 1.33 2.54
C VAL A 179 -15.36 1.07 3.17
N ASN A 180 -16.43 1.64 2.61
CA ASN A 180 -17.80 1.43 3.08
C ASN A 180 -18.25 -0.03 2.91
N ARG A 181 -17.83 -0.72 1.84
CA ARG A 181 -18.05 -2.17 1.66
C ARG A 181 -17.39 -2.95 2.79
N LEU A 182 -16.15 -2.62 3.14
CA LEU A 182 -15.43 -3.27 4.23
C LEU A 182 -16.13 -3.03 5.58
N HIS A 183 -16.58 -1.81 5.87
CA HIS A 183 -17.40 -1.52 7.05
C HIS A 183 -18.67 -2.38 7.10
N ARG A 184 -19.44 -2.44 6.01
CA ARG A 184 -20.66 -3.28 5.95
C ARG A 184 -20.37 -4.76 6.17
N ARG A 185 -19.28 -5.28 5.59
CA ARG A 185 -18.91 -6.71 5.67
C ARG A 185 -18.33 -7.12 7.01
N THR A 186 -17.66 -6.19 7.70
CA THR A 186 -17.20 -6.36 9.08
C THR A 186 -18.27 -5.97 10.12
N GLY A 187 -19.35 -5.32 9.68
CA GLY A 187 -20.37 -4.71 10.53
C GLY A 187 -19.81 -3.56 11.39
N THR A 188 -18.75 -2.90 10.96
CA THR A 188 -18.06 -1.87 11.74
C THR A 188 -18.83 -0.56 11.75
N GLU A 189 -19.25 -0.13 12.93
CA GLU A 189 -19.75 1.23 13.18
C GLU A 189 -18.56 2.15 13.48
N SER A 190 -18.50 3.30 12.80
CA SER A 190 -17.46 4.30 13.01
C SER A 190 -18.02 5.69 12.82
N GLY A 191 -17.59 6.64 13.66
CA GLY A 191 -17.94 8.04 13.53
C GLY A 191 -17.24 8.74 12.36
N THR A 192 -16.09 8.23 11.90
CA THR A 192 -15.30 8.84 10.82
C THR A 192 -15.24 7.99 9.54
N TRP A 193 -15.66 6.73 9.62
CA TRP A 193 -15.55 5.73 8.56
C TRP A 193 -14.10 5.55 8.10
N ALA A 194 -13.16 5.53 9.06
CA ALA A 194 -11.76 5.29 8.78
C ALA A 194 -11.51 3.81 8.47
N LEU A 195 -10.75 3.52 7.42
CA LEU A 195 -10.32 2.17 7.05
C LEU A 195 -9.76 1.38 8.24
N GLY A 196 -8.92 2.04 9.05
CA GLY A 196 -8.33 1.46 10.25
C GLY A 196 -9.36 0.92 11.25
N ASP A 197 -10.57 1.50 11.34
CA ASP A 197 -11.60 1.06 12.28
C ASP A 197 -12.10 -0.35 11.96
N ALA A 198 -12.24 -0.67 10.67
CA ALA A 198 -12.65 -2.00 10.24
C ALA A 198 -11.58 -3.06 10.57
N TYR A 199 -10.30 -2.69 10.47
CA TYR A 199 -9.20 -3.55 10.92
C TYR A 199 -9.17 -3.72 12.43
N MET A 200 -9.34 -2.62 13.19
CA MET A 200 -9.33 -2.66 14.65
C MET A 200 -10.47 -3.51 15.21
N LYS A 201 -11.67 -3.42 14.61
CA LYS A 201 -12.81 -4.28 15.01
C LYS A 201 -12.50 -5.77 14.87
N GLU A 202 -11.77 -6.16 13.83
CA GLU A 202 -11.47 -7.57 13.54
C GLU A 202 -10.09 -8.00 14.04
N ALA A 203 -9.37 -7.17 14.82
CA ALA A 203 -7.97 -7.36 15.17
C ALA A 203 -7.66 -8.74 15.77
N ASP A 204 -8.46 -9.20 16.74
CA ASP A 204 -8.25 -10.50 17.39
C ASP A 204 -8.42 -11.66 16.42
N LYS A 205 -9.47 -11.60 15.59
CA LYS A 205 -9.73 -12.64 14.58
C LYS A 205 -8.66 -12.62 13.50
N LEU A 206 -8.24 -11.43 13.07
CA LEU A 206 -7.18 -11.23 12.09
C LEU A 206 -5.86 -11.81 12.62
N ASN A 207 -5.48 -11.50 13.86
CA ASN A 207 -4.27 -12.04 14.49
C ASN A 207 -4.31 -13.56 14.62
N LYS A 208 -5.46 -14.13 14.97
CA LYS A 208 -5.65 -15.59 15.00
C LYS A 208 -5.53 -16.21 13.61
N PHE A 209 -6.17 -15.61 12.62
CA PHE A 209 -6.18 -16.06 11.22
C PHE A 209 -4.79 -16.03 10.61
N LYS A 210 -4.00 -14.99 10.88
CA LYS A 210 -2.65 -14.82 10.35
C LYS A 210 -1.60 -15.74 10.99
N ARG A 211 -1.88 -16.32 12.16
CA ARG A 211 -0.88 -17.07 12.94
C ARG A 211 -0.11 -18.12 12.14
N PRO A 212 -0.71 -18.89 11.21
CA PRO A 212 0.02 -19.89 10.41
C PRO A 212 0.98 -19.28 9.40
N PHE A 213 0.74 -18.05 8.95
CA PHE A 213 1.55 -17.36 7.95
C PHE A 213 2.81 -16.77 8.58
N LYS A 214 3.90 -17.53 8.57
CA LYS A 214 5.21 -17.13 9.11
C LYS A 214 6.21 -16.89 7.99
N PRO A 215 7.04 -15.84 8.09
CA PRO A 215 8.10 -15.63 7.12
C PRO A 215 9.09 -16.78 7.17
N VAL A 216 9.59 -17.19 6.01
CA VAL A 216 10.61 -18.24 5.88
C VAL A 216 11.97 -17.65 5.49
N LYS A 217 13.02 -18.46 5.59
CA LYS A 217 14.38 -18.03 5.27
C LYS A 217 14.50 -17.56 3.81
N ASP A 218 15.14 -16.40 3.63
CA ASP A 218 15.41 -15.76 2.34
C ASP A 218 14.15 -15.39 1.55
N GLN A 219 13.00 -15.31 2.22
CA GLN A 219 11.75 -14.88 1.61
C GLN A 219 11.80 -13.40 1.25
N LYS A 220 11.29 -13.08 0.07
CA LYS A 220 11.22 -11.72 -0.48
C LYS A 220 9.84 -11.34 -0.97
N GLY A 221 8.91 -12.28 -1.01
CA GLY A 221 7.55 -12.06 -1.46
C GLY A 221 6.58 -13.14 -1.06
N VAL A 222 5.36 -13.01 -1.55
CA VAL A 222 4.24 -13.94 -1.43
C VAL A 222 3.43 -13.97 -2.71
N LEU A 223 3.00 -15.17 -3.08
CA LEU A 223 1.83 -15.38 -3.93
C LEU A 223 0.67 -15.79 -3.02
N VAL A 224 -0.42 -15.06 -3.09
CA VAL A 224 -1.61 -15.29 -2.27
C VAL A 224 -2.75 -15.76 -3.14
N ALA A 225 -3.41 -16.83 -2.71
CA ALA A 225 -4.66 -17.30 -3.29
C ALA A 225 -5.77 -17.25 -2.22
N ILE A 226 -6.98 -16.89 -2.65
CA ILE A 226 -8.20 -16.92 -1.83
C ILE A 226 -9.23 -17.76 -2.57
N ASN A 227 -9.74 -18.82 -1.94
CA ASN A 227 -10.66 -19.79 -2.56
C ASN A 227 -10.13 -20.38 -3.88
N GLY A 228 -8.83 -20.70 -3.92
CA GLY A 228 -8.18 -21.27 -5.10
C GLY A 228 -7.97 -20.30 -6.26
N THR A 229 -8.33 -19.02 -6.12
CA THR A 229 -8.05 -17.98 -7.10
C THR A 229 -6.89 -17.11 -6.65
N ILE A 230 -5.92 -16.85 -7.52
CA ILE A 230 -4.81 -15.94 -7.21
C ILE A 230 -5.35 -14.55 -6.91
N ALA A 231 -5.11 -14.08 -5.69
CA ALA A 231 -5.48 -12.76 -5.20
C ALA A 231 -4.35 -11.72 -5.42
N GLY A 232 -3.09 -12.16 -5.47
CA GLY A 232 -1.98 -11.30 -5.86
C GLY A 232 -0.60 -11.91 -5.64
N LEU A 233 0.40 -11.27 -6.25
CA LEU A 233 1.82 -11.56 -6.09
C LEU A 233 2.50 -10.26 -5.65
N GLU A 234 3.19 -10.31 -4.51
CA GLU A 234 3.91 -9.16 -3.95
C GLU A 234 5.34 -9.58 -3.60
N PHE A 235 6.34 -8.83 -4.03
CA PHE A 235 7.73 -9.06 -3.64
C PHE A 235 8.54 -7.77 -3.64
N VAL A 236 9.60 -7.75 -2.83
CA VAL A 236 10.61 -6.68 -2.78
C VAL A 236 12.00 -7.28 -2.95
N SER A 237 13.00 -6.46 -3.26
CA SER A 237 14.35 -6.93 -3.59
C SER A 237 15.18 -7.41 -2.38
N ARG A 238 14.80 -7.03 -1.15
CA ARG A 238 15.53 -7.31 0.09
C ARG A 238 14.73 -8.18 1.05
N THR A 239 15.39 -9.17 1.65
CA THR A 239 14.77 -10.06 2.65
C THR A 239 14.42 -9.32 3.94
N GLU A 240 15.26 -8.40 4.39
CA GLU A 240 15.00 -7.59 5.59
C GLU A 240 13.77 -6.70 5.41
N ALA A 241 13.67 -6.04 4.25
CA ALA A 241 12.51 -5.22 3.90
C ALA A 241 11.22 -6.06 3.84
N TYR A 242 11.27 -7.22 3.17
CA TYR A 242 10.10 -8.12 3.13
C TYR A 242 9.68 -8.56 4.53
N ARG A 243 10.63 -8.86 5.42
CA ARG A 243 10.32 -9.27 6.79
C ARG A 243 9.57 -8.19 7.57
N ARG A 244 9.88 -6.92 7.33
CA ARG A 244 9.16 -5.76 7.90
C ARG A 244 7.75 -5.63 7.31
N LEU A 245 7.61 -5.87 6.03
CA LEU A 245 6.34 -5.76 5.30
C LEU A 245 5.43 -6.98 5.45
N HIS A 246 5.95 -8.13 5.90
CA HIS A 246 5.23 -9.40 5.90
C HIS A 246 3.88 -9.31 6.63
N ASP A 247 3.86 -8.84 7.88
CA ASP A 247 2.64 -8.88 8.68
C ASP A 247 1.53 -7.96 8.12
N ARG A 248 1.91 -6.80 7.56
CA ARG A 248 0.98 -5.84 6.96
C ARG A 248 0.46 -6.30 5.60
N ILE A 249 1.32 -6.91 4.77
CA ILE A 249 0.92 -7.53 3.50
C ILE A 249 -0.07 -8.66 3.76
N ILE A 250 0.30 -9.61 4.64
CA ILE A 250 -0.58 -10.73 5.00
C ILE A 250 -1.88 -10.22 5.62
N GLY A 251 -1.83 -9.19 6.47
CA GLY A 251 -3.00 -8.52 7.03
C GLY A 251 -3.98 -8.00 6.00
N SER A 252 -3.47 -7.39 4.92
CA SER A 252 -4.31 -6.86 3.85
C SER A 252 -5.11 -7.95 3.13
N TYR A 253 -4.51 -9.13 2.88
CA TYR A 253 -5.22 -10.25 2.26
C TYR A 253 -6.12 -10.99 3.25
N ALA A 254 -5.64 -11.18 4.48
CA ALA A 254 -6.36 -11.93 5.50
C ALA A 254 -7.69 -11.27 5.88
N ILE A 255 -7.74 -9.93 5.96
CA ILE A 255 -9.01 -9.25 6.24
C ILE A 255 -10.05 -9.54 5.16
N GLU A 256 -9.67 -9.62 3.87
CA GLU A 256 -10.60 -9.94 2.78
C GLU A 256 -10.97 -11.43 2.80
N ALA A 257 -9.99 -12.31 2.99
CA ALA A 257 -10.21 -13.76 3.08
C ALA A 257 -11.23 -14.13 4.17
N MET A 258 -11.14 -13.49 5.34
CA MET A 258 -12.09 -13.69 6.45
C MET A 258 -13.53 -13.26 6.12
N LEU A 259 -13.75 -12.39 5.13
CA LEU A 259 -15.10 -12.00 4.71
C LEU A 259 -15.76 -13.06 3.83
N HIS A 260 -14.98 -13.91 3.16
CA HIS A 260 -15.50 -15.02 2.36
C HIS A 260 -15.99 -16.18 3.23
N GLU A 261 -15.38 -16.42 4.40
CA GLU A 261 -15.88 -17.42 5.36
C GLU A 261 -17.30 -17.11 5.87
N ARG A 262 -17.73 -15.84 5.83
CA ARG A 262 -19.04 -15.39 6.33
C ARG A 262 -20.20 -15.59 5.36
N VAL A 263 -19.94 -16.15 4.17
CA VAL A 263 -20.94 -16.35 3.10
C VAL A 263 -21.10 -17.85 2.77
N GLY A 264 -20.42 -18.73 3.51
CA GLY A 264 -20.55 -20.18 3.43
C GLY A 264 -21.52 -20.76 4.45
#